data_AF-A0A2S5DXY1-F1
#
_entry.id   AF-A0A2S5DXY1-F1
#
_cell.length_a   1.000
_cell.length_b   1.000
_cell.length_c   1.000
_cell.angle_alpha   90.00
_cell.angle_beta   90.00
_cell.angle_gamma   90.00
#
_symmetry.space_group_name_H-M   'P 1'
#
loop_
_entity.id
_entity.type
_entity.pdbx_description
1 polymer ?
#
loop_
_entity_poly.entity_id
_entity_poly.type
_entity_poly.pdbx_seq_one_letter_code
_entity_poly.pdbx_strand_id
1 'polypeptide(L)'
;MDRVKLLEKLESCPSEGKQLYASLCLRRYCEAKGISHPAIDALLNHLDSIVSSRSLVEWDSRGALLDLNGRGDPMPDDLKDALSSSDLINEFSNLVDSVVEVGIVDLYGEKTGLPLRFLDRAMSILDRNGISLPDLAVGA
;
A
#
# COMPACT_ATOMS: atom_id res chain seq x y z
N MET A 1 10.75 -4.17 -14.83
CA MET A 1 10.14 -3.02 -15.53
C MET A 1 10.74 -1.75 -14.94
N ASP A 2 10.98 -0.71 -15.74
CA ASP A 2 11.59 0.55 -15.27
C ASP A 2 10.60 1.31 -14.36
N ARG A 3 11.01 1.66 -13.13
CA ARG A 3 10.18 2.36 -12.14
C ARG A 3 9.65 3.70 -12.65
N VAL A 4 10.47 4.45 -13.39
CA VAL A 4 10.05 5.76 -13.94
C VAL A 4 8.90 5.57 -14.91
N LYS A 5 9.00 4.58 -15.81
CA LYS A 5 7.93 4.26 -16.78
C LYS A 5 6.65 3.75 -16.10
N LEU A 6 6.78 3.06 -14.96
CA LEU A 6 5.63 2.63 -14.16
C LEU A 6 4.90 3.82 -13.54
N LEU A 7 5.63 4.78 -12.97
CA LEU A 7 5.06 5.98 -12.39
C LEU A 7 4.35 6.84 -13.44
N GLU A 8 4.95 7.01 -14.63
CA GLU A 8 4.32 7.71 -15.77
C GLU A 8 2.98 7.07 -16.16
N LYS A 9 2.91 5.73 -16.19
CA LYS A 9 1.65 5.02 -16.46
C LYS A 9 0.64 5.22 -15.34
N LEU A 10 1.06 5.09 -14.09
CA LEU A 10 0.22 5.23 -12.91
C LEU A 10 -0.34 6.65 -12.72
N GLU A 11 0.38 7.68 -13.18
CA GLU A 11 -0.11 9.06 -13.18
C GLU A 11 -1.48 9.16 -13.87
N SER A 12 -1.62 8.50 -15.02
CA SER A 12 -2.86 8.46 -15.81
C SER A 12 -3.95 7.53 -15.25
N CYS A 13 -3.63 6.65 -14.29
CA CYS A 13 -4.61 5.74 -13.70
C CYS A 13 -5.58 6.49 -12.76
N PRO A 14 -6.84 6.04 -12.61
CA PRO A 14 -7.72 6.49 -11.53
C PRO A 14 -7.08 6.26 -10.14
N SER A 15 -7.54 6.97 -9.11
CA SER A 15 -7.04 6.85 -7.74
C SER A 15 -7.15 5.41 -7.22
N GLU A 16 -8.23 4.72 -7.58
CA GLU A 16 -8.46 3.32 -7.25
C GLU A 16 -7.42 2.41 -7.91
N GLY A 17 -7.06 2.69 -9.17
CA GLY A 17 -6.01 1.95 -9.88
C GLY A 17 -4.63 2.17 -9.25
N LYS A 18 -4.33 3.39 -8.80
CA LYS A 18 -3.11 3.70 -8.03
C LYS A 18 -3.10 2.93 -6.71
N GLN A 19 -4.22 2.90 -5.99
CA GLN A 19 -4.35 2.20 -4.72
C GLN A 19 -4.20 0.68 -4.87
N LEU A 20 -4.80 0.09 -5.90
CA LEU A 20 -4.64 -1.33 -6.21
C LEU A 20 -3.17 -1.67 -6.48
N TYR A 21 -2.47 -0.83 -7.24
CA TYR A 21 -1.05 -1.06 -7.47
C TYR A 21 -0.23 -0.94 -6.17
N ALA A 22 -0.54 0.02 -5.30
CA ALA A 22 0.10 0.14 -4.00
C ALA A 22 -0.13 -1.12 -3.13
N SER A 23 -1.36 -1.65 -3.12
CA SER A 23 -1.70 -2.93 -2.46
C SER A 23 -0.88 -4.10 -3.02
N LEU A 24 -0.69 -4.18 -4.34
CA LEU A 24 0.17 -5.18 -4.97
C LEU A 24 1.64 -5.05 -4.53
N CYS A 25 2.16 -3.83 -4.33
CA CYS A 25 3.51 -3.64 -3.79
C CYS A 25 3.65 -4.24 -2.39
N LEU A 26 2.67 -4.02 -1.51
CA LEU A 26 2.65 -4.61 -0.17
C LEU A 26 2.56 -6.15 -0.24
N ARG A 27 1.69 -6.71 -1.08
CA ARG A 27 1.61 -8.16 -1.32
C ARG A 27 2.96 -8.74 -1.75
N ARG A 28 3.60 -8.15 -2.76
CA ARG A 28 4.91 -8.62 -3.26
C ARG A 28 5.99 -8.54 -2.21
N TYR A 29 5.97 -7.50 -1.39
CA TYR A 29 6.90 -7.38 -0.27
C TYR A 29 6.70 -8.51 0.75
N CYS A 30 5.47 -8.74 1.19
CA CYS A 30 5.13 -9.80 2.14
C CYS A 30 5.49 -11.19 1.60
N GLU A 31 5.14 -11.48 0.34
CA GLU A 31 5.46 -12.74 -0.33
C GLU A 31 6.98 -12.98 -0.39
N ALA A 32 7.75 -11.99 -0.83
CA ALA A 32 9.21 -12.12 -0.97
C ALA A 32 9.92 -12.27 0.38
N LYS A 33 9.35 -11.72 1.46
CA LYS A 33 9.90 -11.80 2.82
C LYS A 33 9.33 -12.97 3.62
N GLY A 34 8.35 -13.71 3.09
CA GLY A 34 7.65 -14.78 3.81
C GLY A 34 6.83 -14.29 5.00
N ILE A 35 6.36 -13.04 4.96
CA ILE A 35 5.54 -12.44 6.02
C ILE A 35 4.08 -12.75 5.73
N SER A 36 3.39 -13.36 6.70
CA SER A 36 1.98 -13.71 6.60
C SER A 36 1.30 -13.42 7.94
N HIS A 37 0.24 -12.61 7.94
CA HIS A 37 -0.47 -12.23 9.16
C HIS A 37 -1.92 -11.79 8.86
N PRO A 38 -2.92 -12.16 9.68
CA PRO A 38 -4.32 -11.79 9.45
C PRO A 38 -4.57 -10.28 9.32
N ALA A 39 -3.85 -9.46 10.10
CA ALA A 39 -3.96 -8.00 10.00
C ALA A 39 -3.48 -7.45 8.64
N ILE A 40 -2.49 -8.10 8.01
CA ILE A 40 -2.02 -7.75 6.66
C ILE A 40 -3.08 -8.13 5.63
N ASP A 41 -3.67 -9.33 5.76
CA ASP A 41 -4.74 -9.77 4.87
C ASP A 41 -5.97 -8.86 4.96
N ALA A 42 -6.34 -8.46 6.17
CA ALA A 42 -7.44 -7.53 6.41
C ALA A 42 -7.17 -6.16 5.77
N LEU A 43 -5.96 -5.63 5.93
CA LEU A 43 -5.54 -4.39 5.27
C LEU A 43 -5.61 -4.52 3.75
N LEU A 44 -4.97 -5.53 3.16
CA LEU A 44 -4.95 -5.72 1.71
C LEU A 44 -6.36 -5.87 1.13
N ASN A 45 -7.22 -6.66 1.77
CA ASN A 45 -8.61 -6.81 1.36
C ASN A 45 -9.38 -5.49 1.43
N HIS A 46 -9.12 -4.68 2.46
CA HIS A 46 -9.72 -3.35 2.59
C HIS A 46 -9.25 -2.40 1.49
N LEU A 47 -7.94 -2.34 1.23
CA LEU A 47 -7.36 -1.49 0.19
C LEU A 47 -7.90 -1.86 -1.20
N ASP A 48 -8.00 -3.15 -1.48
CA ASP A 48 -8.53 -3.65 -2.76
C ASP A 48 -10.03 -3.35 -2.92
N SER A 49 -10.78 -3.25 -1.82
CA SER A 49 -12.22 -2.99 -1.88
C SER A 49 -12.59 -1.59 -2.40
N ILE A 50 -11.61 -0.67 -2.52
CA ILE A 50 -11.84 0.71 -2.96
C ILE A 50 -12.58 0.78 -4.31
N VAL A 51 -12.26 -0.11 -5.26
CA VAL A 51 -12.91 -0.16 -6.59
C VAL A 51 -14.39 -0.48 -6.55
N SER A 52 -14.85 -1.13 -5.48
CA SER A 52 -16.24 -1.55 -5.30
C SER A 52 -16.98 -0.67 -4.28
N SER A 53 -16.29 0.31 -3.69
CA SER A 53 -16.87 1.16 -2.66
C SER A 53 -17.87 2.13 -3.26
N ARG A 54 -19.05 2.21 -2.65
CA ARG A 54 -20.08 3.20 -3.00
C ARG A 54 -19.90 4.52 -2.25
N SER A 55 -19.11 4.51 -1.18
CA SER A 55 -18.85 5.66 -0.32
C SER A 55 -17.39 5.65 0.11
N LEU A 56 -16.63 6.63 -0.38
CA LEU A 56 -15.22 6.80 -0.02
C LEU A 56 -15.06 7.18 1.47
N VAL A 57 -16.03 7.90 2.04
CA VAL A 57 -16.07 8.23 3.47
C VAL A 57 -16.21 6.97 4.34
N GLU A 58 -17.11 6.06 3.96
CA GLU A 58 -17.28 4.80 4.69
C GLU A 58 -16.09 3.86 4.49
N TRP A 59 -15.49 3.88 3.30
CA TRP A 59 -14.24 3.15 3.06
C TRP A 59 -13.14 3.67 3.98
N ASP A 60 -12.88 4.98 3.99
CA ASP A 60 -11.88 5.62 4.85
C ASP A 60 -12.08 5.29 6.34
N SER A 61 -13.33 5.43 6.81
CA SER A 61 -13.70 5.16 8.19
C SER A 61 -13.46 3.70 8.58
N ARG A 62 -13.76 2.74 7.70
CA ARG A 62 -13.49 1.31 7.97
C ARG A 62 -12.00 0.99 7.97
N GLY A 63 -11.22 1.64 7.10
CA GLY A 63 -9.78 1.48 7.07
C GLY A 63 -9.10 1.94 8.36
N ALA A 64 -9.59 3.03 8.95
CA ALA A 64 -9.09 3.53 10.23
C ALA A 64 -9.34 2.56 11.41
N LEU A 65 -10.32 1.65 11.30
CA LEU A 65 -10.67 0.68 12.35
C LEU A 65 -9.88 -0.64 12.26
N LEU A 66 -9.00 -0.79 11.28
CA LEU A 66 -8.19 -1.99 11.14
C LEU A 66 -7.05 -2.02 12.17
N ASP A 67 -6.72 -3.22 12.66
CA ASP A 67 -5.59 -3.43 13.58
C ASP A 67 -4.25 -2.95 12.99
N LEU A 68 -4.08 -3.10 11.67
CA LEU A 68 -2.99 -2.51 10.90
C LEU A 68 -3.60 -1.53 9.90
N ASN A 69 -3.44 -0.22 10.13
CA ASN A 69 -4.10 0.81 9.32
C ASN A 69 -3.16 1.80 8.62
N GLY A 70 -1.87 1.86 8.99
CA GLY A 70 -0.88 2.76 8.36
C GLY A 70 -1.10 4.25 8.58
N ARG A 71 -1.82 4.63 9.66
CA ARG A 71 -2.23 6.02 9.96
C ARG A 71 -1.55 6.59 11.21
N GLY A 72 -0.41 6.01 11.59
CA GLY A 72 0.33 6.38 12.80
C GLY A 72 -0.07 5.60 14.06
N ASP A 73 -1.10 4.76 13.98
CA ASP A 73 -1.43 3.83 15.07
C ASP A 73 -0.37 2.72 15.19
N PRO A 74 -0.12 2.22 16.41
CA PRO A 74 0.84 1.16 16.62
C PRO A 74 0.40 -0.13 15.93
N MET A 75 1.33 -0.75 15.20
CA MET A 75 1.16 -2.09 14.67
C MET A 75 0.86 -3.11 15.79
N PRO A 76 0.08 -4.18 15.52
CA PRO A 76 -0.16 -5.26 16.46
C PRO A 76 1.15 -5.89 16.96
N ASP A 77 1.23 -6.21 18.25
CA ASP A 77 2.46 -6.73 18.85
C ASP A 77 2.82 -8.12 18.35
N ASP A 78 1.83 -8.97 18.06
CA ASP A 78 2.04 -10.28 17.43
C ASP A 78 2.59 -10.18 16.00
N LEU A 79 2.19 -9.15 15.24
CA LEU A 79 2.80 -8.85 13.95
C LEU A 79 4.23 -8.32 14.12
N LYS A 80 4.51 -7.47 15.12
CA LYS A 80 5.89 -7.04 15.41
C LYS A 80 6.78 -8.23 15.77
N ASP A 81 6.28 -9.18 16.55
CA ASP A 81 7.01 -10.38 16.93
C ASP A 81 7.31 -11.29 15.73
N ALA A 82 6.39 -11.35 14.75
CA ALA A 82 6.62 -12.04 13.48
C ALA A 82 7.70 -11.36 12.62
N LEU A 83 7.91 -10.05 12.78
CA LEU A 83 8.94 -9.28 12.09
C LEU A 83 10.25 -9.35 12.91
N SER A 84 11.16 -10.23 12.50
CA SER A 84 12.31 -10.67 13.31
C SER A 84 13.37 -9.60 13.68
N SER A 85 13.23 -8.35 13.23
CA SER A 85 14.17 -7.27 13.56
C SER A 85 13.53 -5.88 13.53
N SER A 86 14.06 -4.95 14.32
CA SER A 86 13.61 -3.55 14.34
C SER A 86 13.74 -2.85 12.98
N ASP A 87 14.78 -3.18 12.20
CA ASP A 87 14.95 -2.64 10.86
C ASP A 87 13.84 -3.10 9.92
N LEU A 88 13.46 -4.38 10.01
CA LEU A 88 12.36 -4.95 9.24
C LEU A 88 11.02 -4.35 9.67
N ILE A 89 10.80 -4.14 10.97
CA ILE A 89 9.59 -3.48 11.51
C ILE A 89 9.48 -2.06 10.96
N ASN A 90 10.55 -1.28 11.05
CA ASN A 90 10.56 0.10 10.56
C ASN A 90 10.35 0.17 9.04
N GLU A 91 11.01 -0.70 8.28
CA GLU A 91 10.83 -0.80 6.84
C GLU A 91 9.39 -1.17 6.46
N PHE A 92 8.83 -2.19 7.11
CA PHE A 92 7.48 -2.65 6.87
C PHE A 92 6.45 -1.57 7.22
N SER A 93 6.60 -0.90 8.37
CA SER A 93 5.75 0.23 8.75
C SER A 93 5.78 1.34 7.69
N ASN A 94 6.98 1.73 7.23
CA ASN A 94 7.12 2.74 6.18
C ASN A 94 6.45 2.34 4.87
N LEU A 95 6.48 1.05 4.52
CA LEU A 95 5.81 0.53 3.33
C LEU A 95 4.29 0.60 3.51
N VAL A 96 3.77 0.14 4.65
CA VAL A 96 2.34 0.18 4.97
C VAL A 96 1.81 1.61 4.93
N ASP A 97 2.47 2.54 5.61
CA ASP A 97 2.08 3.96 5.62
C ASP A 97 2.05 4.51 4.19
N SER A 98 3.08 4.23 3.39
CA SER A 98 3.13 4.69 2.00
C SER A 98 2.00 4.10 1.17
N VAL A 99 1.69 2.81 1.32
CA VAL A 99 0.65 2.13 0.54
C VAL A 99 -0.75 2.60 0.90
N VAL A 100 -0.98 2.90 2.16
CA VAL A 100 -2.25 3.41 2.67
C VAL A 100 -2.50 4.85 2.19
N GLU A 101 -1.49 5.71 2.26
CA GLU A 101 -1.61 7.13 1.90
C GLU A 101 -1.91 7.38 0.42
N VAL A 102 -1.56 6.45 -0.49
CA VAL A 102 -1.88 6.55 -1.93
C VAL A 102 -3.37 6.79 -2.17
N GLY A 103 -4.23 6.14 -1.39
CA GLY A 103 -5.68 6.18 -1.55
C GLY A 103 -6.35 7.26 -0.71
N ILE A 104 -5.67 7.78 0.31
CA ILE A 104 -6.26 8.73 1.28
C ILE A 104 -5.91 10.17 0.94
N VAL A 105 -4.66 10.43 0.54
CA VAL A 105 -4.12 11.81 0.49
C VAL A 105 -4.91 12.76 -0.40
N ASP A 106 -5.52 12.22 -1.46
CA ASP A 106 -6.35 12.94 -2.43
C ASP A 106 -7.83 12.49 -2.39
N LEU A 107 -8.24 11.71 -1.39
CA LEU A 107 -9.55 11.02 -1.32
C LEU A 107 -10.74 11.99 -1.44
N TYR A 108 -10.60 13.19 -0.90
CA TYR A 108 -11.67 14.19 -0.82
C TYR A 108 -11.67 15.18 -1.99
N GLY A 109 -11.00 14.83 -3.10
CA GLY A 109 -11.14 15.52 -4.39
C GLY A 109 -10.04 16.53 -4.72
N GLU A 110 -9.03 16.67 -3.86
CA GLU A 110 -7.79 17.34 -4.25
C GLU A 110 -7.07 16.48 -5.30
N LYS A 111 -6.39 17.12 -6.26
CA LYS A 111 -5.58 16.42 -7.27
C LYS A 111 -4.15 16.89 -7.13
N THR A 112 -3.36 16.12 -6.39
CA THR A 112 -1.96 16.43 -6.11
C THR A 112 -1.04 15.40 -6.76
N GLY A 113 0.27 15.65 -6.68
CA GLY A 113 1.28 14.65 -7.01
C GLY A 113 1.61 13.69 -5.86
N LEU A 114 0.93 13.81 -4.71
CA LEU A 114 1.25 13.05 -3.50
C LEU A 114 1.02 11.54 -3.64
N PRO A 115 -0.08 11.06 -4.26
CA PRO A 115 -0.26 9.62 -4.48
C PRO A 115 0.92 8.98 -5.23
N LEU A 116 1.49 9.69 -6.21
CA LEU A 116 2.65 9.21 -6.97
C LEU A 116 3.94 9.22 -6.14
N ARG A 117 4.12 10.18 -5.23
CA ARG A 117 5.26 10.20 -4.32
C ARG A 117 5.23 9.04 -3.34
N PHE A 118 4.04 8.70 -2.82
CA PHE A 118 3.86 7.54 -1.97
C PHE A 118 4.07 6.22 -2.73
N LEU A 119 3.60 6.13 -3.98
CA LEU A 119 3.91 5.01 -4.86
C LEU A 119 5.42 4.87 -5.12
N ASP A 120 6.13 5.96 -5.45
CA ASP A 120 7.58 5.92 -5.65
C ASP A 120 8.32 5.48 -4.38
N ARG A 121 7.86 5.90 -3.20
CA ARG A 121 8.40 5.45 -1.91
C ARG A 121 8.18 3.95 -1.70
N ALA A 122 6.96 3.44 -1.93
CA ALA A 122 6.67 2.02 -1.82
C ALA A 122 7.52 1.19 -2.80
N MET A 123 7.59 1.60 -4.07
CA MET A 123 8.42 0.94 -5.08
C MET A 123 9.91 0.97 -4.73
N SER A 124 10.41 2.09 -4.18
CA SER A 124 11.79 2.21 -3.73
C SER A 124 12.13 1.23 -2.59
N ILE A 125 11.17 0.91 -1.72
CA ILE A 125 11.33 -0.12 -0.68
C ILE A 125 11.43 -1.52 -1.29
N LEU A 126 10.67 -1.81 -2.36
CA LEU A 126 10.81 -3.08 -3.07
C LEU A 126 12.18 -3.16 -3.78
N ASP A 127 12.56 -2.12 -4.50
CA ASP A 127 13.81 -2.05 -5.26
C ASP A 127 15.03 -2.25 -4.36
N ARG A 128 15.10 -1.55 -3.20
CA ARG A 128 16.23 -1.66 -2.27
C ARG A 128 16.36 -3.07 -1.66
N ASN A 129 15.27 -3.84 -1.66
CA ASN A 129 15.24 -5.22 -1.21
C ASN A 129 15.44 -6.24 -2.33
N GLY A 130 15.68 -5.79 -3.57
CA GLY A 130 15.81 -6.66 -4.74
C GLY A 130 14.50 -7.35 -5.12
N ILE A 131 13.36 -6.82 -4.67
CA ILE A 131 12.03 -7.37 -4.96
C ILE A 131 11.54 -6.76 -6.26
N SER A 132 11.16 -7.61 -7.22
CA SER A 132 10.64 -7.14 -8.49
C SER A 132 9.29 -6.45 -8.29
N LEU A 133 9.16 -5.25 -8.88
CA LEU A 133 7.91 -4.49 -8.88
C LEU A 133 6.76 -5.31 -9.50
N PRO A 134 5.51 -5.16 -9.00
CA PRO A 134 4.35 -5.78 -9.61
C PRO A 134 4.16 -5.34 -11.06
N ASP A 135 3.59 -6.21 -11.89
CA ASP A 135 3.10 -5.78 -13.19
C ASP A 135 1.80 -4.98 -13.02
N LEU A 136 1.63 -3.94 -13.84
CA LEU A 136 0.32 -3.32 -13.98
C LEU A 136 -0.60 -4.37 -14.62
N ALA A 137 -1.61 -4.82 -13.89
CA ALA A 137 -2.61 -5.71 -14.46
C ALA A 137 -3.19 -5.06 -15.72
N VAL A 138 -2.95 -5.68 -16.88
CA VAL A 138 -3.49 -5.21 -18.15
C VAL A 138 -4.96 -5.61 -18.16
N GLY A 139 -5.84 -4.66 -17.82
CA GLY A 139 -7.28 -4.76 -18.08
C GLY A 139 -8.17 -4.61 -16.85
N ALA A 140 -8.76 -3.43 -16.69
CA ALA A 140 -10.20 -3.14 -16.51
C ALA A 140 -10.37 -1.75 -15.92
#